data_AF-S4NS38-F1
#
_entry.id   AF-S4NS38-F1
#
_cell.length_a   1.000
_cell.length_b   1.000
_cell.length_c   1.000
_cell.angle_alpha   90.00
_cell.angle_beta   90.00
_cell.angle_gamma   90.00
#
_symmetry.space_group_name_H-M   'P 1'
#
loop_
_entity.id
_entity.type
_entity.pdbx_description
1 polymer ?
#
loop_
_entity_poly.entity_id
_entity_poly.type
_entity_poly.pdbx_seq_one_letter_code
_entity_poly.pdbx_strand_id
1 'polypeptide(L)'
;MAVCHVLIAVQDWFADYNFIRYIQTAEMLKPSLSASNTVNTSQESSEYNSSVESHPHLLLLHNRCQLEDYTPEAVYTMQDLYRNAFQKSNLQLNSGMYMYSDTNKNGLNIDNVCKGYNVDACGSPINLFLLPEIYSDFDNRDIYRGHPQFEQLAKRLRWMVLGVNRHQITTVPNLSEKGWFQFCSKAWETIRKCPFFIEYERFLP
;
A
#
# COMPACT_ATOMS: atom_id res chain seq x y z
N MET A 1 5.19 8.22 -4.97
CA MET A 1 5.59 6.84 -4.57
C MET A 1 7.10 6.66 -4.35
N ALA A 2 7.93 7.73 -4.40
CA ALA A 2 9.39 7.59 -4.43
C ALA A 2 10.10 7.82 -3.08
N VAL A 3 9.40 8.36 -2.08
CA VAL A 3 9.99 8.84 -0.81
C VAL A 3 9.35 8.23 0.43
N CYS A 4 8.42 7.30 0.26
CA CYS A 4 7.66 6.66 1.33
C CYS A 4 7.91 5.16 1.35
N HIS A 5 7.75 4.54 2.53
CA HIS A 5 7.80 3.09 2.70
C HIS A 5 6.43 2.43 2.51
N VAL A 6 5.37 3.09 2.99
CA VAL A 6 3.99 2.61 2.92
C VAL A 6 3.12 3.68 2.26
N LEU A 7 2.27 3.26 1.34
CA LEU A 7 1.23 4.06 0.72
C LEU A 7 -0.12 3.48 1.13
N ILE A 8 -0.94 4.27 1.83
CA ILE A 8 -2.29 3.88 2.24
C ILE A 8 -3.28 4.49 1.26
N ALA A 9 -3.91 3.64 0.47
CA ALA A 9 -4.95 3.99 -0.49
C ALA A 9 -6.32 3.79 0.19
N VAL A 10 -6.99 4.90 0.52
CA VAL A 10 -8.27 4.87 1.25
C VAL A 10 -9.43 5.02 0.27
N GLN A 11 -10.44 4.15 0.39
CA GLN A 11 -11.65 4.19 -0.41
C GLN A 11 -12.89 3.97 0.47
N ASP A 12 -13.94 4.74 0.23
CA ASP A 12 -15.21 4.60 0.96
C ASP A 12 -16.22 3.68 0.23
N TRP A 13 -15.92 3.24 -1.00
CA TRP A 13 -16.77 2.38 -1.83
C TRP A 13 -16.00 1.18 -2.37
N PHE A 14 -16.70 0.12 -2.78
CA PHE A 14 -16.16 -1.19 -3.15
C PHE A 14 -15.01 -1.17 -4.18
N ALA A 15 -15.13 -0.43 -5.28
CA ALA A 15 -14.03 -0.31 -6.25
C ALA A 15 -14.23 0.91 -7.16
N ASP A 16 -13.34 1.89 -7.05
CA ASP A 16 -13.24 2.97 -8.03
C ASP A 16 -12.16 2.66 -9.06
N TYR A 17 -12.59 2.36 -10.29
CA TYR A 17 -11.68 2.09 -11.40
C TYR A 17 -10.79 3.30 -11.74
N ASN A 18 -11.32 4.52 -11.63
CA ASN A 18 -10.54 5.73 -11.91
C ASN A 18 -9.42 5.88 -10.89
N PHE A 19 -9.70 5.56 -9.62
CA PHE A 19 -8.70 5.59 -8.56
C PHE A 19 -7.60 4.56 -8.77
N ILE A 20 -7.96 3.32 -9.12
CA ILE A 20 -6.99 2.26 -9.44
C ILE A 20 -6.10 2.70 -10.63
N ARG A 21 -6.73 3.19 -11.70
CA ARG A 21 -6.01 3.68 -12.88
C ARG A 21 -5.11 4.86 -12.54
N TYR A 22 -5.55 5.75 -11.66
CA TYR A 22 -4.75 6.88 -11.20
C TYR A 22 -3.48 6.42 -10.46
N ILE A 23 -3.60 5.43 -9.58
CA ILE A 23 -2.45 4.83 -8.88
C ILE A 23 -1.48 4.20 -9.89
N GLN A 24 -1.98 3.41 -10.84
CA GLN A 24 -1.16 2.77 -11.87
C GLN A 24 -0.43 3.80 -12.74
N THR A 25 -1.12 4.86 -13.16
CA THR A 25 -0.50 5.96 -13.92
C THR A 25 0.55 6.69 -13.07
N ALA A 26 0.26 6.97 -11.80
CA ALA A 26 1.18 7.64 -10.89
C ALA A 26 2.45 6.80 -10.63
N GLU A 27 2.35 5.47 -10.67
CA GLU A 27 3.50 4.57 -10.62
C GLU A 27 4.42 4.77 -11.83
N MET A 28 3.85 4.84 -13.04
CA MET A 28 4.61 5.03 -14.29
C MET A 28 5.30 6.40 -14.38
N LEU A 29 4.74 7.43 -13.73
CA LEU A 29 5.27 8.80 -13.75
C LEU A 29 6.35 9.05 -12.69
N LYS A 30 6.77 8.02 -11.94
CA LYS A 30 7.86 8.15 -10.95
C LYS A 30 9.19 8.39 -11.69
N PRO A 31 9.90 9.52 -11.43
CA PRO A 31 11.23 9.68 -11.98
C PRO A 31 12.19 8.70 -11.32
N SER A 32 13.11 8.14 -12.10
CA SER A 32 14.23 7.35 -11.57
C SER A 32 15.19 8.27 -10.82
N LEU A 33 15.03 8.34 -9.50
CA LEU A 33 15.83 9.20 -8.61
C LEU A 33 17.27 8.71 -8.44
N SER A 34 17.63 7.56 -9.01
CA SER A 34 19.01 7.03 -9.02
C SER A 34 19.92 7.73 -10.04
N ALA A 35 19.35 8.44 -11.03
CA ALA A 35 20.12 9.08 -12.10
C ALA A 35 20.72 10.46 -11.73
N SER A 36 20.39 11.05 -10.57
CA SER A 36 20.81 12.42 -10.22
C SER A 36 22.11 12.52 -9.41
N ASN A 37 22.84 11.41 -9.22
CA ASN A 37 24.15 11.38 -8.55
C ASN A 37 25.35 11.15 -9.48
N THR A 38 25.22 11.27 -10.81
CA THR A 38 26.39 11.34 -11.70
C THR A 38 27.00 12.74 -11.68
N VAL A 39 27.63 13.11 -10.56
CA VAL A 39 28.68 14.13 -10.57
C VAL A 39 30.01 13.40 -10.70
N ASN A 40 30.60 13.49 -11.89
CA ASN A 40 32.02 13.33 -12.20
C ASN A 40 32.81 12.31 -11.36
N THR A 41 32.77 11.05 -11.76
CA THR A 41 33.96 10.20 -11.62
C THR A 41 34.01 9.26 -12.81
N SER A 42 34.92 9.57 -13.73
CA SER A 42 35.33 8.71 -14.82
C SER A 42 35.95 7.43 -14.26
N GLN A 43 35.15 6.38 -14.11
CA GLN A 43 35.67 5.01 -13.94
C GLN A 43 34.79 4.05 -14.75
N GLU A 44 35.41 3.51 -15.80
CA GLU A 44 35.00 2.29 -16.47
C GLU A 44 34.93 1.14 -15.45
N SER A 45 34.10 0.15 -15.75
CA SER A 45 34.01 -1.19 -15.13
C SER A 45 33.39 -1.30 -13.72
N SER A 46 32.09 -1.63 -13.69
CA SER A 46 31.55 -2.78 -12.92
C SER A 46 30.02 -2.83 -13.03
N GLU A 47 29.49 -3.86 -13.69
CA GLU A 47 28.06 -4.19 -13.88
C GLU A 47 27.34 -4.65 -12.58
N TYR A 48 27.74 -4.17 -11.41
CA TYR A 48 27.17 -4.61 -10.12
C TYR A 48 26.89 -3.45 -9.16
N ASN A 49 26.15 -2.46 -9.62
CA ASN A 49 25.36 -1.62 -8.73
C ASN A 49 23.93 -1.65 -9.21
N SER A 50 23.21 -2.73 -8.86
CA SER A 50 21.75 -2.73 -8.94
C SER A 50 21.27 -1.55 -8.11
N SER A 51 20.91 -0.45 -8.75
CA SER A 51 20.15 0.61 -8.12
C SER A 51 18.91 -0.06 -7.56
N VAL A 52 18.87 -0.30 -6.24
CA VAL A 52 17.77 -1.01 -5.60
C VAL A 52 16.55 -0.12 -5.75
N GLU A 53 15.74 -0.40 -6.77
CA GLU A 53 14.50 0.33 -7.00
C GLU A 53 13.51 -0.14 -5.93
N SER A 54 13.50 0.60 -4.82
CA SER A 54 12.58 0.34 -3.73
C SER A 54 11.18 0.80 -4.14
N HIS A 55 10.22 -0.13 -4.07
CA HIS A 55 8.81 0.12 -4.28
C HIS A 55 8.09 0.12 -2.93
N PRO A 56 7.23 1.11 -2.66
CA PRO A 56 6.51 1.16 -1.40
C PRO A 56 5.51 0.01 -1.28
N HIS A 57 5.20 -0.33 -0.03
CA HIS A 57 4.08 -1.20 0.30
C HIS A 57 2.77 -0.46 0.05
N LEU A 58 1.90 -1.02 -0.79
CA LEU A 58 0.56 -0.48 -1.01
C LEU A 58 -0.40 -1.20 -0.06
N LEU A 59 -1.07 -0.44 0.80
CA LEU A 59 -2.18 -0.90 1.64
C LEU A 59 -3.48 -0.32 1.10
N LEU A 60 -4.41 -1.21 0.74
CA LEU A 60 -5.76 -0.88 0.32
C LEU A 60 -6.65 -0.87 1.56
N LEU A 61 -7.14 0.32 1.92
CA LEU A 61 -7.98 0.54 3.09
C LEU A 61 -9.39 0.88 2.64
N HIS A 62 -10.32 -0.05 2.81
CA HIS A 62 -11.73 0.27 2.68
C HIS A 62 -12.22 0.85 4.00
N ASN A 63 -12.80 2.04 3.91
CA ASN A 63 -13.37 2.77 5.01
C ASN A 63 -14.90 2.76 4.90
N ARG A 64 -15.60 3.00 6.01
CA ARG A 64 -17.06 2.99 6.11
C ARG A 64 -17.71 1.66 5.64
N CYS A 65 -17.01 0.55 5.82
CA CYS A 65 -17.51 -0.75 5.42
C CYS A 65 -18.78 -1.13 6.19
N GLN A 66 -19.72 -1.74 5.47
CA GLN A 66 -20.99 -2.22 5.96
C GLN A 66 -20.93 -3.72 6.24
N LEU A 67 -21.98 -4.27 6.84
CA LEU A 67 -22.08 -5.70 7.17
C LEU A 67 -21.74 -6.63 5.98
N GLU A 68 -22.22 -6.29 4.78
CA GLU A 68 -22.03 -7.09 3.56
C GLU A 68 -20.57 -7.17 3.10
N ASP A 69 -19.78 -6.13 3.34
CA ASP A 69 -18.37 -6.06 2.99
C ASP A 69 -17.51 -7.02 3.82
N TYR A 70 -17.97 -7.37 5.02
CA TYR A 70 -17.27 -8.30 5.92
C TYR A 70 -17.55 -9.77 5.61
N THR A 71 -18.34 -10.09 4.59
CA THR A 71 -18.52 -11.49 4.18
C THR A 71 -17.25 -12.06 3.53
N PRO A 72 -16.90 -13.34 3.75
CA PRO A 72 -15.72 -13.95 3.12
C PRO A 72 -15.71 -13.84 1.59
N GLU A 73 -16.88 -13.97 0.96
CA GLU A 73 -17.05 -13.86 -0.49
C GLU A 73 -16.78 -12.42 -1.00
N ALA A 74 -17.26 -11.40 -0.27
CA ALA A 74 -16.96 -10.01 -0.61
C ALA A 74 -15.45 -9.74 -0.52
N VAL A 75 -14.80 -10.19 0.55
CA VAL A 75 -13.34 -10.08 0.72
C VAL A 75 -12.59 -10.82 -0.40
N TYR A 76 -13.00 -12.04 -0.75
CA TYR A 76 -12.42 -12.76 -1.90
C TYR A 76 -12.52 -11.93 -3.19
N THR A 77 -13.70 -11.40 -3.48
CA THR A 77 -13.96 -10.63 -4.70
C THR A 77 -13.15 -9.34 -4.75
N MET A 78 -13.06 -8.60 -3.63
CA MET A 78 -12.19 -7.42 -3.51
C MET A 78 -10.73 -7.77 -3.78
N GLN A 79 -10.23 -8.84 -3.16
CA GLN A 79 -8.84 -9.24 -3.31
C GLN A 79 -8.52 -9.70 -4.74
N ASP A 80 -9.43 -10.42 -5.38
CA ASP A 80 -9.25 -10.85 -6.76
C ASP A 80 -9.20 -9.66 -7.74
N LEU A 81 -10.10 -8.70 -7.55
CA LEU A 81 -10.11 -7.46 -8.34
C LEU A 81 -8.78 -6.72 -8.24
N TYR A 82 -8.26 -6.50 -7.03
CA TYR A 82 -6.99 -5.80 -6.86
C TYR A 82 -5.78 -6.61 -7.33
N ARG A 83 -5.80 -7.93 -7.14
CA ARG A 83 -4.72 -8.81 -7.65
C ARG A 83 -4.63 -8.73 -9.17
N ASN A 84 -5.77 -8.75 -9.85
CA ASN A 84 -5.82 -8.62 -11.31
C ASN A 84 -5.43 -7.21 -11.76
N ALA A 85 -5.93 -6.17 -11.06
CA ALA A 85 -5.60 -4.79 -11.40
C ALA A 85 -4.10 -4.48 -11.27
N PHE A 86 -3.46 -4.94 -10.19
CA PHE A 86 -2.06 -4.64 -9.90
C PHE A 86 -1.10 -5.75 -10.32
N GLN A 87 -1.53 -6.74 -11.12
CA GLN A 87 -0.67 -7.85 -11.55
C GLN A 87 0.63 -7.39 -12.26
N LYS A 88 0.56 -6.25 -12.96
CA LYS A 88 1.70 -5.64 -13.68
C LYS A 88 2.38 -4.51 -12.90
N SER A 89 1.90 -4.21 -11.70
CA SER A 89 2.47 -3.18 -10.83
C SER A 89 3.67 -3.73 -10.07
N ASN A 90 4.66 -2.88 -9.81
CA ASN A 90 5.80 -3.19 -8.95
C ASN A 90 5.53 -2.86 -7.47
N LEU A 91 4.34 -2.33 -7.15
CA LEU A 91 3.95 -2.01 -5.77
C LEU A 91 3.85 -3.28 -4.92
N GLN A 92 4.33 -3.20 -3.68
CA GLN A 92 4.37 -4.36 -2.79
C GLN A 92 2.99 -4.56 -2.14
N LEU A 93 2.23 -5.54 -2.66
CA LEU A 93 0.90 -5.92 -2.15
C LEU A 93 0.92 -7.05 -1.12
N ASN A 94 2.07 -7.69 -0.90
CA ASN A 94 2.21 -8.84 0.00
C ASN A 94 3.25 -8.53 1.08
N SER A 95 2.83 -7.80 2.12
CA SER A 95 3.74 -7.27 3.14
C SER A 95 3.37 -7.61 4.59
N GLY A 96 2.33 -8.44 4.77
CA GLY A 96 1.85 -8.80 6.10
C GLY A 96 0.71 -7.93 6.64
N MET A 97 0.26 -6.92 5.89
CA MET A 97 -0.83 -6.02 6.29
C MET A 97 -2.21 -6.57 5.91
N TYR A 98 -2.54 -7.78 6.34
CA TYR A 98 -3.77 -8.49 5.96
C TYR A 98 -4.78 -8.61 7.12
N MET A 99 -6.06 -8.77 6.79
CA MET A 99 -7.13 -9.02 7.77
C MET A 99 -7.06 -10.41 8.42
N TYR A 100 -6.47 -11.40 7.77
CA TYR A 100 -6.37 -12.77 8.25
C TYR A 100 -5.05 -13.40 7.81
N SER A 101 -4.47 -14.23 8.68
CA SER A 101 -3.24 -14.95 8.37
C SER A 101 -3.48 -16.09 7.39
N ASP A 102 -2.54 -16.27 6.47
CA ASP A 102 -2.31 -17.56 5.82
C ASP A 102 -1.56 -18.46 6.80
N THR A 103 -2.27 -19.43 7.39
CA THR A 103 -1.73 -20.41 8.35
C THR A 103 -0.59 -21.24 7.77
N ASN A 104 -0.48 -21.34 6.43
CA ASN A 104 0.60 -22.07 5.76
C ASN A 104 1.88 -21.25 5.55
N LYS A 105 1.81 -19.92 5.63
CA LYS A 105 2.96 -19.02 5.37
C LYS A 105 3.43 -18.25 6.60
N ASN A 106 2.50 -17.89 7.47
CA ASN A 106 2.78 -17.13 8.68
C ASN A 106 2.30 -17.95 9.87
N GLY A 107 3.22 -18.60 10.57
CA GLY A 107 2.95 -19.43 11.75
C GLY A 107 2.37 -18.69 12.96
N LEU A 108 1.81 -17.48 12.76
CA LEU A 108 1.03 -16.75 13.74
C LEU A 108 -0.45 -16.81 13.34
N ASN A 109 -1.26 -17.43 14.20
CA ASN A 109 -2.71 -17.20 14.28
C ASN A 109 -2.96 -15.73 14.64
N ILE A 110 -2.87 -14.83 13.65
CA ILE A 110 -3.22 -13.42 13.82
C ILE A 110 -4.75 -13.35 13.81
N ASP A 111 -5.27 -13.59 15.01
CA ASP A 111 -6.51 -13.09 15.59
C ASP A 111 -7.83 -13.84 15.37
N ASN A 112 -8.49 -14.03 16.52
CA ASN A 112 -9.90 -14.34 16.71
C ASN A 112 -10.88 -13.19 16.36
N VAL A 113 -10.41 -12.13 15.67
CA VAL A 113 -11.20 -10.93 15.38
C VAL A 113 -12.25 -11.22 14.29
N CYS A 114 -11.86 -11.90 13.21
CA CYS A 114 -12.78 -12.36 12.16
C CYS A 114 -12.79 -13.89 12.11
N LYS A 115 -13.59 -14.53 12.98
CA LYS A 115 -13.61 -16.00 13.17
C LYS A 115 -14.06 -16.85 11.97
N GLY A 116 -14.30 -16.25 10.81
CA GLY A 116 -14.66 -16.94 9.57
C GLY A 116 -13.68 -16.74 8.42
N TYR A 117 -12.60 -15.96 8.62
CA TYR A 117 -11.66 -15.67 7.55
C TYR A 117 -10.56 -16.72 7.53
N ASN A 118 -10.42 -17.39 6.40
CA ASN A 118 -9.35 -18.33 6.14
C ASN A 118 -8.97 -18.27 4.65
N VAL A 119 -7.86 -18.91 4.30
CA VAL A 119 -7.37 -18.91 2.92
C VAL A 119 -8.33 -19.62 1.97
N ASP A 120 -9.07 -20.62 2.45
CA ASP A 120 -9.99 -21.40 1.63
C ASP A 120 -11.25 -20.60 1.23
N ALA A 121 -11.74 -19.74 2.13
CA ALA A 121 -12.95 -18.94 1.96
C ALA A 121 -12.67 -17.55 1.36
N CYS A 122 -11.58 -16.91 1.77
CA CYS A 122 -11.23 -15.55 1.34
C CYS A 122 -10.12 -15.51 0.28
N GLY A 123 -9.43 -16.62 0.01
CA GLY A 123 -8.29 -16.69 -0.91
C GLY A 123 -6.95 -16.30 -0.28
N SER A 124 -5.90 -16.20 -1.11
CA SER A 124 -4.57 -15.76 -0.64
C SER A 124 -4.60 -14.27 -0.23
N PRO A 125 -4.19 -13.93 1.01
CA PRO A 125 -4.29 -12.57 1.51
C PRO A 125 -3.38 -11.60 0.74
N ILE A 126 -3.88 -10.41 0.46
CA ILE A 126 -3.10 -9.22 0.04
C ILE A 126 -3.19 -8.15 1.13
N ASN A 127 -2.46 -7.04 0.96
CA ASN A 127 -2.51 -5.86 1.84
C ASN A 127 -3.86 -5.13 1.71
N LEU A 128 -4.93 -5.75 2.20
CA LEU A 128 -6.29 -5.24 2.23
C LEU A 128 -6.76 -5.18 3.69
N PHE A 129 -7.35 -4.06 4.07
CA PHE A 129 -7.93 -3.87 5.39
C PHE A 129 -9.27 -3.15 5.32
N LEU A 130 -10.22 -3.56 6.17
CA LEU A 130 -11.56 -2.99 6.26
C LEU A 130 -11.71 -2.24 7.59
N LEU A 131 -12.30 -1.04 7.53
CA LEU A 131 -12.71 -0.27 8.69
C LEU A 131 -14.21 0.02 8.61
N PRO A 132 -14.97 -0.27 9.69
CA PRO A 132 -16.40 -0.05 9.68
C PRO A 132 -16.73 1.43 9.85
N GLU A 133 -17.95 1.81 9.51
CA GLU A 133 -18.47 3.13 9.82
C GLU A 133 -18.65 3.31 11.33
N ILE A 134 -18.36 4.52 11.82
CA ILE A 134 -18.57 4.88 13.23
C ILE A 134 -20.00 5.39 13.36
N TYR A 135 -20.85 4.61 14.02
CA TYR A 135 -22.23 4.98 14.30
C TYR A 135 -22.35 5.73 15.63
N SER A 136 -23.32 6.64 15.73
CA SER A 136 -23.60 7.39 16.97
C SER A 136 -24.07 6.50 18.12
N ASP A 137 -24.61 5.32 17.80
CA ASP A 137 -25.10 4.29 18.73
C ASP A 137 -24.10 3.13 18.91
N PHE A 138 -22.80 3.39 18.75
CA PHE A 138 -21.75 2.35 18.85
C PHE A 138 -21.73 1.58 20.17
N ASP A 139 -22.24 2.16 21.26
CA ASP A 139 -22.35 1.53 22.58
C ASP A 139 -23.54 0.54 22.69
N ASN A 140 -24.47 0.58 21.73
CA ASN A 140 -25.66 -0.26 21.74
C ASN A 140 -25.33 -1.70 21.33
N ARG A 141 -25.14 -2.58 22.33
CA ARG A 141 -24.80 -4.00 22.13
C ARG A 141 -25.95 -4.85 21.61
N ASP A 142 -27.18 -4.34 21.60
CA ASP A 142 -28.35 -5.08 21.12
C ASP A 142 -28.45 -5.10 19.58
N ILE A 143 -27.68 -4.23 18.90
CA ILE A 143 -27.67 -4.16 17.44
C ILE A 143 -26.55 -5.03 16.90
N TYR A 144 -26.93 -6.10 16.20
CA TYR A 144 -25.97 -6.92 15.47
C TYR A 144 -25.45 -6.18 14.23
N ARG A 145 -24.16 -5.84 14.24
CA ARG A 145 -23.47 -5.16 13.12
C ARG A 145 -22.67 -6.10 12.22
N GLY A 146 -22.44 -7.33 12.68
CA GLY A 146 -21.68 -8.39 12.01
C GLY A 146 -20.25 -8.04 11.57
N HIS A 147 -19.66 -7.03 12.20
CA HIS A 147 -18.24 -6.73 12.10
C HIS A 147 -17.65 -6.43 13.50
N PRO A 148 -16.32 -6.55 13.67
CA PRO A 148 -15.66 -6.14 14.91
C PRO A 148 -15.78 -4.63 15.17
N GLN A 149 -15.57 -4.21 16.41
CA GLN A 149 -15.61 -2.80 16.78
C GLN A 149 -14.51 -1.99 16.09
N PHE A 150 -14.83 -0.74 15.73
CA PHE A 150 -13.90 0.18 15.07
C PHE A 150 -12.56 0.31 15.82
N GLU A 151 -12.60 0.52 17.14
CA GLU A 151 -11.38 0.71 17.93
C GLU A 151 -10.42 -0.48 17.88
N GLN A 152 -10.97 -1.70 17.87
CA GLN A 152 -10.18 -2.93 17.79
C GLN A 152 -9.47 -3.02 16.43
N LEU A 153 -10.21 -2.73 15.35
CA LEU A 153 -9.68 -2.73 13.98
C LEU A 153 -8.68 -1.59 13.74
N ALA A 154 -8.98 -0.38 14.22
CA ALA A 154 -8.08 0.77 14.12
C ALA A 154 -6.78 0.56 14.90
N LYS A 155 -6.86 -0.01 16.12
CA LYS A 155 -5.68 -0.39 16.89
C LYS A 155 -4.86 -1.40 16.09
N ARG A 156 -5.48 -2.46 15.57
CA ARG A 156 -4.80 -3.47 14.74
C ARG A 156 -4.13 -2.86 13.51
N LEU A 157 -4.84 -2.03 12.75
CA LEU A 157 -4.31 -1.32 11.60
C LEU A 157 -3.04 -0.53 11.95
N ARG A 158 -3.06 0.18 13.08
CA ARG A 158 -1.90 0.91 13.58
C ARG A 158 -0.70 -0.01 13.85
N TRP A 159 -0.90 -1.16 14.48
CA TRP A 159 0.19 -2.13 14.70
C TRP A 159 0.75 -2.66 13.40
N MET A 160 -0.12 -3.00 12.44
CA MET A 160 0.32 -3.50 11.13
C MET A 160 1.14 -2.47 10.37
N VAL A 161 0.65 -1.23 10.24
CA VAL A 161 1.34 -0.15 9.51
C VAL A 161 2.68 0.19 10.17
N LEU A 162 2.75 0.25 11.50
CA LEU A 162 4.00 0.56 12.21
C LEU A 162 5.00 -0.59 12.21
N GLY A 163 4.52 -1.84 12.05
CA GLY A 163 5.32 -3.05 12.02
C GLY A 163 5.88 -3.43 10.64
N VAL A 164 5.54 -2.69 9.58
CA VAL A 164 6.02 -2.96 8.22
C VAL A 164 7.55 -2.85 8.12
N ASN A 165 8.16 -3.75 7.35
CA ASN A 165 9.58 -3.70 7.05
C ASN A 165 9.95 -2.40 6.30
N ARG A 166 10.92 -1.67 6.84
CA ARG A 166 11.44 -0.42 6.28
C ARG A 166 12.65 -0.74 5.40
N HIS A 167 12.40 -0.92 4.11
CA HIS A 167 13.45 -1.05 3.11
C HIS A 167 14.17 0.29 2.90
N GLN A 168 15.45 0.23 2.56
CA GLN A 168 16.24 1.43 2.28
C GLN A 168 15.68 2.15 1.03
N ILE A 169 15.36 3.44 1.15
CA ILE A 169 14.79 4.25 0.05
C ILE A 169 15.89 4.77 -0.88
N THR A 170 17.08 5.04 -0.36
CA THR A 170 18.18 5.66 -1.10
C THR A 170 19.42 4.76 -1.10
N THR A 171 20.37 5.01 -1.99
CA THR A 171 21.67 4.31 -2.00
C THR A 171 22.57 4.69 -0.82
N VAL A 172 22.22 5.75 -0.08
CA VAL A 172 22.98 6.21 1.10
C VAL A 172 22.57 5.36 2.30
N PRO A 173 23.50 4.58 2.89
CA PRO A 173 23.21 3.79 4.08
C PRO A 173 22.87 4.70 5.28
N ASN A 174 21.92 4.28 6.11
CA ASN A 174 21.54 4.97 7.36
C ASN A 174 21.12 6.44 7.18
N LEU A 175 20.21 6.70 6.24
CA LEU A 175 19.64 8.02 6.03
C LEU A 175 18.93 8.55 7.30
N SER A 176 19.38 9.69 7.81
CA SER A 176 18.71 10.39 8.90
C SER A 176 17.44 11.12 8.43
N GLU A 177 16.54 11.50 9.33
CA GLU A 177 15.33 12.26 8.99
C GLU A 177 15.64 13.59 8.29
N LYS A 178 16.71 14.27 8.71
CA LYS A 178 17.20 15.49 8.04
C LYS A 178 17.69 15.20 6.62
N GLY A 179 18.39 14.09 6.42
CA GLY A 179 18.81 13.63 5.09
C GLY A 179 17.64 13.25 4.21
N TRP A 180 16.63 12.57 4.76
CA TRP A 180 15.38 12.24 4.08
C TRP A 180 14.64 13.51 3.63
N PHE A 181 14.55 14.53 4.48
CA PHE A 181 13.93 15.81 4.09
C PHE A 181 14.65 16.48 2.90
N GLN A 182 15.98 16.49 2.91
CA GLN A 182 16.77 17.01 1.78
C GLN A 182 16.57 16.18 0.51
N PHE A 183 16.48 14.85 0.65
CA PHE A 183 16.17 13.95 -0.47
C PHE A 183 14.78 14.25 -1.06
N CYS A 184 13.76 14.41 -0.22
CA CYS A 184 12.41 14.79 -0.64
C CYS A 184 12.40 16.10 -1.42
N SER A 185 13.15 17.11 -0.97
CA SER A 185 13.26 18.39 -1.68
C SER A 185 13.89 18.23 -3.07
N LYS A 186 14.97 17.44 -3.20
CA LYS A 186 15.59 17.13 -4.49
C LYS A 186 14.66 16.32 -5.41
N ALA A 187 13.96 15.34 -4.84
CA ALA A 187 12.99 14.53 -5.58
C ALA A 187 11.86 15.39 -6.14
N TRP A 188 11.34 16.32 -5.34
CA TRP A 188 10.31 17.27 -5.77
C TRP A 188 10.76 18.17 -6.92
N GLU A 189 11.96 18.76 -6.81
CA GLU A 189 12.53 19.57 -7.90
C GLU A 189 12.73 18.77 -9.20
N THR A 190 13.10 17.49 -9.07
CA THR A 190 13.25 16.59 -10.21
C THR A 190 11.89 16.29 -10.86
N ILE A 191 10.87 15.98 -10.05
CA ILE A 191 9.50 15.74 -10.51
C ILE A 191 8.96 16.96 -11.26
N ARG A 192 9.15 18.16 -10.69
CA ARG A 192 8.67 19.41 -11.29
C ARG A 192 9.27 19.70 -12.67
N LYS A 193 10.52 19.31 -12.89
CA LYS A 193 11.25 19.51 -14.16
C LYS A 193 11.12 18.30 -15.10
N CYS A 194 10.42 17.25 -14.69
CA CYS A 194 10.37 16.01 -15.41
C CYS A 194 9.46 16.15 -16.65
N PRO A 195 9.96 15.86 -17.86
CA PRO A 195 9.19 16.03 -19.09
C PRO A 195 8.01 15.06 -19.21
N PHE A 196 8.05 13.92 -18.50
CA PHE A 196 6.97 12.92 -18.52
C PHE A 196 5.63 13.49 -18.05
N PHE A 197 5.62 14.38 -17.06
CA PHE A 197 4.37 15.02 -16.60
C PHE A 197 3.81 15.97 -17.65
N ILE A 198 4.67 16.74 -18.32
CA ILE A 198 4.27 17.67 -19.39
C ILE A 198 3.74 16.89 -20.60
N GLU A 199 4.35 15.76 -20.93
CA GLU A 199 3.89 14.90 -22.02
C GLU A 199 2.55 14.23 -21.68
N TYR A 200 2.40 13.70 -20.47
CA TYR A 200 1.14 13.15 -20.01
C TYR A 200 0.01 14.19 -20.01
N GLU A 201 0.30 15.43 -19.59
CA GLU A 201 -0.66 16.54 -19.62
C GLU A 201 -1.16 16.85 -21.03
N ARG A 202 -0.30 16.74 -22.06
CA ARG A 202 -0.72 16.92 -23.46
C ARG A 202 -1.69 15.85 -23.96
N PHE A 203 -1.67 14.66 -23.34
CA PHE A 203 -2.56 13.55 -23.69
C PHE A 203 -3.82 13.50 -22.81
N LEU A 204 -3.97 14.41 -21.84
CA LEU A 204 -5.23 14.57 -21.11
C LEU A 204 -6.24 15.26 -22.05
N PRO A 205 -7.41 14.66 -22.29
CA PRO A 205 -8.47 15.23 -23.12
C PRO A 205 -9.13 16.45 -22.49
#